data_AF-A0A0M0JKJ0-F1
#
_entry.id   AF-A0A0M0JKJ0-F1
#
_cell.length_a   1.000
_cell.length_b   1.000
_cell.length_c   1.000
_cell.angle_alpha   90.00
_cell.angle_beta   90.00
_cell.angle_gamma   90.00
#
_symmetry.space_group_name_H-M   'P 1'
#
loop_
_entity.id
_entity.type
_entity.pdbx_description
1 polymer ?
#
loop_
_entity_poly.entity_id
_entity_poly.type
_entity_poly.pdbx_seq_one_letter_code
_entity_poly.pdbx_strand_id
1 'polypeptide(L)'
;MVPVKGTFVTEGVWPVGSMWAMIPIPSDCLGPRCIPGPNDTDSTPNKCLPGEDDLVDGPCVPCPGTPGSDCSRCDNYCHSKKPAFEPHCPGCQGNRHDMAIRDVVKVPANLPPGKYVLGFRLDCEATAQVWNSCSDITLVR
;
A
#
# COMPACT_ATOMS: atom_id res chain seq x y z
N MET A 1 -12.00 11.95 13.72
CA MET A 1 -10.64 11.39 13.54
C MET A 1 -10.50 10.26 14.54
N VAL A 2 -10.27 9.04 14.07
CA VAL A 2 -10.10 7.87 14.95
C VAL A 2 -8.62 7.52 14.98
N PRO A 3 -7.98 7.42 16.16
CA PRO A 3 -6.60 6.97 16.24
C PRO A 3 -6.46 5.56 15.66
N VAL A 4 -5.49 5.37 14.78
CA VAL A 4 -5.14 4.06 14.22
C VAL A 4 -3.80 3.65 14.79
N LYS A 5 -3.69 2.39 15.22
CA LYS A 5 -2.44 1.84 15.76
C LYS A 5 -1.50 1.46 14.60
N GLY A 6 -0.74 2.42 14.10
CA GLY A 6 0.30 2.18 13.09
C GLY A 6 1.51 1.41 13.63
N THR A 7 2.27 0.79 12.72
CA THR A 7 3.60 0.25 13.00
C THR A 7 4.64 1.22 12.47
N PHE A 8 5.62 1.57 13.29
CA PHE A 8 6.64 2.55 12.96
C PHE A 8 8.02 1.91 12.91
N VAL A 9 8.74 2.11 11.81
CA VAL A 9 10.06 1.54 11.57
C VAL A 9 11.08 2.68 11.54
N THR A 10 12.00 2.68 12.49
CA THR A 10 13.07 3.70 12.63
C THR A 10 14.47 3.15 12.34
N GLU A 11 14.62 1.83 12.27
CA GLU A 11 15.89 1.16 11.96
C GLU A 11 16.00 0.87 10.46
N GLY A 12 17.22 0.99 9.91
CA GLY A 12 17.45 0.75 8.48
C GLY A 12 16.82 1.79 7.54
N VAL A 13 16.31 2.90 8.07
CA VAL A 13 15.69 3.98 7.29
C VAL A 13 16.69 5.09 6.96
N TRP A 14 16.49 5.73 5.82
CA TRP A 14 17.28 6.88 5.38
C TRP A 14 16.38 8.08 5.08
N PRO A 15 16.75 9.31 5.50
CA PRO A 15 17.93 9.65 6.30
C PRO A 15 17.86 9.13 7.74
N VAL A 16 19.01 8.91 8.37
CA VAL A 16 19.11 8.45 9.76
C VAL A 16 18.31 9.37 10.68
N GLY A 17 17.52 8.78 11.58
CA GLY A 17 16.60 9.51 12.45
C GLY A 17 15.21 9.78 11.84
N SER A 18 14.95 9.28 10.63
CA SER A 18 13.61 9.26 10.01
C SER A 18 12.80 8.05 10.47
N MET A 19 11.62 7.87 9.88
CA MET A 19 10.70 6.80 10.21
C MET A 19 9.82 6.47 9.01
N TRP A 20 9.56 5.18 8.77
CA TRP A 20 8.44 4.71 7.95
C TRP A 20 7.25 4.40 8.85
N ALA A 21 6.06 4.74 8.37
CA ALA A 21 4.79 4.40 9.03
C ALA A 21 4.02 3.41 8.16
N MET A 22 3.76 2.22 8.69
CA MET A 22 2.86 1.25 8.11
C MET A 22 1.48 1.42 8.72
N ILE A 23 0.48 1.54 7.86
CA ILE A 23 -0.88 1.91 8.25
C ILE A 23 -1.75 0.65 8.10
N PRO A 24 -2.38 0.14 9.18
CA PRO A 24 -3.16 -1.09 9.15
C PRO A 24 -4.57 -0.84 8.57
N ILE A 25 -4.61 -0.24 7.38
CA ILE A 25 -5.85 -0.11 6.61
C ILE A 25 -5.85 -1.28 5.64
N PRO A 26 -6.87 -2.16 5.69
CA PRO A 26 -6.94 -3.28 4.76
C PRO A 26 -7.01 -2.74 3.35
N SER A 27 -6.49 -3.52 2.42
CA SER A 27 -6.58 -3.15 1.03
C SER A 27 -8.04 -3.18 0.59
N ASP A 28 -8.42 -2.25 -0.28
CA ASP A 28 -9.76 -2.31 -0.84
C ASP A 28 -9.78 -3.24 -2.04
N CYS A 29 -10.64 -4.25 -1.95
CA CYS A 29 -11.20 -5.04 -3.05
C CYS A 29 -10.30 -5.16 -4.29
N LEU A 30 -9.03 -5.54 -4.08
CA LEU A 30 -8.00 -5.39 -5.10
C LEU A 30 -8.19 -6.33 -6.28
N GLY A 31 -9.24 -7.16 -6.28
CA GLY A 31 -9.58 -8.03 -7.39
C GLY A 31 -8.73 -9.30 -7.44
N PRO A 32 -8.84 -10.08 -8.53
CA PRO A 32 -8.43 -11.49 -8.60
C PRO A 32 -6.92 -11.72 -8.43
N ARG A 33 -6.55 -12.98 -8.16
CA ARG A 33 -5.26 -13.40 -7.60
C ARG A 33 -4.05 -13.25 -8.52
N CYS A 34 -4.24 -12.98 -9.80
CA CYS A 34 -3.18 -12.65 -10.74
C CYS A 34 -3.76 -11.88 -11.94
N ILE A 35 -3.22 -10.70 -12.26
CA ILE A 35 -3.53 -10.02 -13.54
C ILE A 35 -2.42 -10.34 -14.54
N PRO A 36 -2.74 -10.93 -15.71
CA PRO A 36 -1.76 -11.17 -16.74
C PRO A 36 -1.19 -9.83 -17.24
N GLY A 37 0.14 -9.72 -17.15
CA GLY A 37 0.89 -8.57 -17.67
C GLY A 37 1.26 -8.75 -19.14
N PRO A 38 1.79 -7.71 -19.79
CA PRO A 38 2.27 -7.81 -21.19
C PRO A 38 3.43 -8.79 -21.40
N ASN A 39 4.09 -9.24 -20.32
CA ASN A 39 5.17 -10.24 -20.34
C ASN A 39 4.71 -11.62 -19.86
N ASP A 40 3.41 -11.81 -19.67
CA ASP A 40 2.84 -13.05 -19.18
C ASP A 40 2.55 -14.01 -20.34
N THR A 41 3.51 -14.88 -20.64
CA THR A 41 3.50 -15.75 -21.82
C THR A 41 3.66 -17.21 -21.41
N ASP A 42 3.41 -18.14 -22.34
CA ASP A 42 3.52 -19.57 -22.04
C ASP A 42 4.91 -20.03 -21.58
N SER A 43 5.96 -19.28 -21.95
CA SER A 43 7.35 -19.53 -21.57
C SER A 43 7.78 -18.80 -20.30
N THR A 44 6.95 -17.92 -19.74
CA THR A 44 7.28 -17.16 -18.53
C THR A 44 7.11 -18.06 -17.29
N PRO A 45 8.17 -18.26 -16.47
CA PRO A 45 8.04 -18.99 -15.22
C PRO A 45 7.03 -18.29 -14.30
N ASN A 46 6.13 -19.05 -13.68
CA ASN A 46 5.11 -18.52 -12.76
C ASN A 46 4.21 -17.44 -13.41
N LYS A 47 3.78 -17.70 -14.65
CA LYS A 47 2.74 -16.92 -15.33
C LYS A 47 1.39 -16.97 -14.59
N CYS A 48 0.51 -16.00 -14.82
CA CYS A 48 -0.88 -16.15 -14.39
C CYS A 48 -1.52 -17.31 -15.17
N LEU A 49 -2.14 -18.26 -14.46
CA LEU A 49 -2.88 -19.35 -15.10
C LEU A 49 -4.27 -18.87 -15.53
N PRO A 50 -4.86 -19.47 -16.58
CA PRO A 50 -6.22 -19.15 -16.99
C PRO A 50 -7.21 -19.28 -15.83
N GLY A 51 -7.97 -18.23 -15.54
CA GLY A 51 -8.94 -18.19 -14.44
C GLY A 51 -8.34 -17.76 -13.09
N GLU A 52 -7.04 -17.47 -12.98
CA GLU A 52 -6.47 -16.79 -11.80
C GLU A 52 -6.82 -15.31 -11.75
N ASP A 53 -7.29 -14.76 -12.88
CA ASP A 53 -7.97 -13.48 -13.02
C ASP A 53 -9.47 -13.55 -12.64
N ASP A 54 -9.97 -14.71 -12.23
CA ASP A 54 -11.33 -14.89 -11.71
C ASP A 54 -11.35 -15.14 -10.19
N LEU A 55 -12.56 -15.12 -9.60
CA LEU A 55 -12.81 -15.36 -8.18
C LEU A 55 -12.67 -16.85 -7.83
N VAL A 56 -11.44 -17.31 -7.64
CA VAL A 56 -11.16 -18.72 -7.25
C VAL A 56 -11.01 -18.86 -5.74
N ASP A 57 -11.73 -19.82 -5.13
CA ASP A 57 -11.57 -20.20 -3.73
C ASP A 57 -10.17 -20.81 -3.48
N GLY A 58 -9.52 -20.49 -2.35
CA GLY A 58 -8.21 -21.06 -1.96
C GLY A 58 -7.31 -20.07 -1.18
N PRO A 59 -6.05 -20.41 -0.87
CA PRO A 59 -5.05 -19.43 -0.42
C PRO A 59 -4.55 -18.61 -1.62
N CYS A 60 -4.27 -17.32 -1.41
CA CYS A 60 -3.51 -16.55 -2.39
C CYS A 60 -2.09 -17.12 -2.48
N VAL A 61 -1.68 -17.49 -3.69
CA VAL A 61 -0.30 -17.89 -3.98
C VAL A 61 0.29 -16.76 -4.82
N PRO A 62 1.33 -16.04 -4.34
CA PRO A 62 2.05 -15.11 -5.19
C PRO A 62 2.57 -15.84 -6.42
N CYS A 63 2.54 -15.23 -7.59
CA CYS A 63 3.25 -15.73 -8.77
C CYS A 63 4.71 -15.23 -8.73
N PRO A 64 5.71 -16.01 -8.27
CA PRO A 64 7.05 -15.45 -8.10
C PRO A 64 7.72 -15.17 -9.45
N GLY A 65 8.05 -13.90 -9.74
CA GLY A 65 9.13 -13.58 -10.67
C GLY A 65 8.77 -13.25 -12.13
N THR A 66 7.55 -12.80 -12.43
CA THR A 66 7.23 -12.26 -13.76
C THR A 66 7.23 -10.72 -13.75
N PRO A 67 8.20 -10.05 -14.42
CA PRO A 67 8.20 -8.59 -14.52
C PRO A 67 6.95 -8.08 -15.24
N GLY A 68 6.10 -7.32 -14.53
CA GLY A 68 4.87 -6.75 -15.09
C GLY A 68 3.60 -7.57 -14.84
N SER A 69 3.68 -8.76 -14.23
CA SER A 69 2.52 -9.38 -13.58
C SER A 69 2.41 -8.84 -12.16
N ASP A 70 1.20 -8.49 -11.74
CA ASP A 70 0.96 -7.91 -10.41
C ASP A 70 0.58 -9.02 -9.41
N CYS A 71 1.59 -9.58 -8.73
CA CYS A 71 1.47 -10.80 -7.89
C CYS A 71 0.93 -10.52 -6.48
N SER A 72 -0.07 -9.66 -6.40
CA SER A 72 -0.11 -8.68 -5.32
C SER A 72 -1.49 -8.60 -4.65
N ARG A 73 -2.22 -9.71 -4.70
CA ARG A 73 -3.66 -9.70 -4.42
C ARG A 73 -4.07 -10.82 -3.49
N CYS A 74 -3.36 -10.88 -2.36
CA CYS A 74 -3.68 -11.81 -1.28
C CYS A 74 -4.82 -11.38 -0.38
N ASP A 75 -5.39 -10.20 -0.61
CA ASP A 75 -6.51 -9.68 0.15
C ASP A 75 -7.73 -9.49 -0.75
N ASN A 76 -8.54 -10.55 -0.83
CA ASN A 76 -9.81 -10.53 -1.55
C ASN A 76 -10.95 -10.17 -0.57
N TYR A 77 -10.77 -9.09 0.20
CA TYR A 77 -11.67 -8.71 1.30
C TYR A 77 -13.13 -8.53 0.85
N CYS A 78 -13.37 -8.11 -0.40
CA CYS A 78 -14.70 -8.08 -1.04
C CYS A 78 -15.43 -9.43 -1.00
N HIS A 79 -14.69 -10.54 -0.96
CA HIS A 79 -15.25 -11.89 -1.05
C HIS A 79 -15.07 -12.70 0.23
N SER A 80 -14.04 -12.45 1.04
CA SER A 80 -13.73 -13.28 2.21
C SER A 80 -14.40 -12.83 3.52
N LYS A 81 -15.00 -11.63 3.60
CA LYS A 81 -15.49 -11.01 4.86
C LYS A 81 -14.46 -10.97 6.01
N LYS A 82 -13.20 -11.30 5.75
CA LYS A 82 -12.11 -11.36 6.74
C LYS A 82 -11.07 -10.33 6.34
N PRO A 83 -11.02 -9.16 6.99
CA PRO A 83 -10.05 -8.14 6.64
C PRO A 83 -8.64 -8.58 7.04
N ALA A 84 -7.62 -8.13 6.30
CA ALA A 84 -6.22 -8.35 6.66
C ALA A 84 -5.85 -7.75 8.02
N PHE A 85 -6.55 -6.69 8.43
CA PHE A 85 -6.37 -6.02 9.72
C PHE A 85 -7.70 -5.90 10.46
N GLU A 86 -7.63 -5.99 11.79
CA GLU A 86 -8.79 -5.71 12.64
C GLU A 86 -9.30 -4.27 12.43
N PRO A 87 -10.63 -4.06 12.39
CA PRO A 87 -11.19 -2.72 12.29
C PRO A 87 -10.71 -1.79 13.41
N HIS A 88 -10.28 -0.59 13.04
CA HIS A 88 -9.83 0.44 13.97
C HIS A 88 -10.97 1.06 14.82
N CYS A 89 -12.24 0.79 14.47
CA CYS A 89 -13.40 1.14 15.28
C CYS A 89 -14.59 0.18 15.08
N PRO A 90 -15.50 0.07 16.06
CA PRO A 90 -16.72 -0.73 15.94
C PRO A 90 -17.57 -0.28 14.73
N GLY A 91 -17.87 -1.21 13.83
CA GLY A 91 -18.67 -0.94 12.62
C GLY A 91 -17.91 -0.25 11.48
N CYS A 92 -16.63 0.05 11.66
CA CYS A 92 -15.78 0.58 10.61
C CYS A 92 -15.34 -0.56 9.69
N GLN A 93 -15.37 -0.32 8.39
CA GLN A 93 -14.86 -1.25 7.38
C GLN A 93 -13.81 -0.49 6.57
N GLY A 94 -12.64 -1.07 6.37
CA GLY A 94 -11.56 -0.43 5.61
C GLY A 94 -11.74 -0.46 4.09
N ASN A 95 -12.85 -1.03 3.61
CA ASN A 95 -13.24 -1.06 2.19
C ASN A 95 -14.05 0.17 1.75
N ARG A 96 -14.10 1.23 2.56
CA ARG A 96 -14.76 2.47 2.17
C ARG A 96 -13.70 3.48 1.74
N HIS A 97 -13.70 3.81 0.46
CA HIS A 97 -12.76 4.74 -0.19
C HIS A 97 -12.74 6.16 0.37
N ASP A 98 -13.63 6.49 1.31
CA ASP A 98 -13.81 7.86 1.81
C ASP A 98 -12.96 8.18 3.06
N MET A 99 -11.87 7.45 3.27
CA MET A 99 -10.99 7.63 4.42
C MET A 99 -9.80 8.51 4.11
N ALA A 100 -9.65 9.60 4.87
CA ALA A 100 -8.41 10.38 4.90
C ALA A 100 -7.47 9.86 5.99
N ILE A 101 -6.22 9.61 5.63
CA ILE A 101 -5.13 9.31 6.55
C ILE A 101 -4.47 10.64 6.92
N ARG A 102 -4.27 10.86 8.22
CA ARG A 102 -3.56 12.04 8.72
C ARG A 102 -2.47 11.61 9.68
N ASP A 103 -1.29 12.21 9.50
CA ASP A 103 -0.16 12.08 10.41
C ASP A 103 0.47 13.46 10.69
N VAL A 104 1.36 13.53 11.67
CA VAL A 104 2.16 14.71 12.02
C VAL A 104 3.63 14.38 11.81
N VAL A 105 4.24 15.06 10.85
CA VAL A 105 5.67 14.89 10.55
C VAL A 105 6.49 16.04 11.14
N LYS A 106 7.69 15.71 11.64
CA LYS A 106 8.63 16.71 12.14
C LYS A 106 9.45 17.26 10.97
N VAL A 107 9.26 18.54 10.65
CA VAL A 107 10.12 19.23 9.69
C VAL A 107 11.50 19.46 10.32
N PRO A 108 12.61 19.13 9.63
CA PRO A 108 13.95 19.36 10.16
C PRO A 108 14.22 20.85 10.45
N ALA A 109 14.61 21.15 11.69
CA ALA A 109 14.76 22.54 12.17
C ALA A 109 15.92 23.31 11.52
N ASN A 110 16.88 22.59 10.94
CA ASN A 110 18.05 23.14 10.28
C ASN A 110 17.78 23.55 8.81
N LEU A 111 16.57 23.36 8.30
CA LEU A 111 16.22 23.85 6.95
C LEU A 111 16.13 25.39 6.96
N PRO A 112 16.76 26.08 5.99
CA PRO A 112 16.59 27.51 5.84
C PRO A 112 15.14 27.87 5.42
N PRO A 113 14.65 29.08 5.74
CA PRO A 113 13.39 29.56 5.18
C PRO A 113 13.47 29.60 3.65
N GLY A 114 12.36 29.26 2.97
CA GLY A 114 12.35 29.19 1.52
C GLY A 114 11.24 28.32 0.95
N LYS A 115 11.27 28.16 -0.38
CA LYS A 115 10.32 27.31 -1.13
C LYS A 115 10.86 25.89 -1.20
N TYR A 116 10.01 24.92 -0.90
CA TYR A 116 10.32 23.49 -0.92
C TYR A 116 9.20 22.71 -1.60
N VAL A 117 9.53 21.52 -2.06
CA VAL A 117 8.56 20.51 -2.47
C VAL A 117 8.52 19.44 -1.39
N LEU A 118 7.35 19.24 -0.80
CA LEU A 118 7.07 18.10 0.09
C LEU A 118 6.63 16.91 -0.77
N GLY A 119 7.36 15.79 -0.68
CA GLY A 119 6.98 14.54 -1.32
C GLY A 119 6.21 13.64 -0.37
N PHE A 120 5.12 13.04 -0.87
CA PHE A 120 4.40 11.95 -0.23
C PHE A 120 4.57 10.69 -1.08
N ARG A 121 4.91 9.57 -0.42
CA ARG A 121 5.03 8.25 -1.02
C ARG A 121 4.30 7.24 -0.15
N LEU A 122 3.40 6.48 -0.77
CA LEU A 122 2.70 5.34 -0.16
C LEU A 122 3.01 4.09 -0.97
N ASP A 123 3.63 3.11 -0.32
CA ASP A 123 3.87 1.80 -0.88
C ASP A 123 2.76 0.87 -0.41
N CYS A 124 2.07 0.23 -1.36
CA CYS A 124 1.01 -0.72 -1.02
C CYS A 124 1.64 -2.03 -0.51
N GLU A 125 1.09 -2.57 0.59
CA GLU A 125 1.52 -3.87 1.13
C GLU A 125 0.99 -5.01 0.26
N ALA A 126 -0.30 -4.96 -0.09
CA ALA A 126 -0.92 -5.96 -0.93
C ALA A 126 -0.34 -5.87 -2.36
N THR A 127 -0.41 -4.69 -3.00
CA THR A 127 -0.04 -4.55 -4.42
C THR A 127 1.38 -4.09 -4.71
N ALA A 128 1.94 -4.41 -5.90
CA ALA A 128 3.17 -3.79 -6.40
C ALA A 128 2.93 -2.35 -6.92
N GLN A 129 2.20 -1.53 -6.16
CA GLN A 129 1.84 -0.16 -6.48
C GLN A 129 2.53 0.82 -5.54
N VAL A 130 2.92 1.97 -6.09
CA VAL A 130 3.44 3.10 -5.33
C VAL A 130 2.68 4.35 -5.74
N TRP A 131 2.07 5.01 -4.76
CA TRP A 131 1.31 6.24 -4.96
C TRP A 131 2.18 7.41 -4.50
N ASN A 132 2.45 8.35 -5.40
CA ASN A 132 3.27 9.52 -5.10
C ASN A 132 2.49 10.80 -5.37
N SER A 133 2.64 11.78 -4.48
CA SER A 133 2.18 13.14 -4.71
C SER A 133 3.20 14.14 -4.18
N CYS A 134 3.08 15.39 -4.61
CA CYS A 134 3.93 16.46 -4.13
C CYS A 134 3.10 17.68 -3.72
N SER A 135 3.70 18.57 -2.93
CA SER A 135 3.09 19.83 -2.52
C SER A 135 4.13 20.93 -2.44
N ASP A 136 3.82 22.08 -3.03
CA ASP A 136 4.63 23.29 -2.85
C ASP A 136 4.40 23.85 -1.45
N ILE A 137 5.47 24.00 -0.68
CA ILE A 137 5.43 24.56 0.66
C ILE A 137 6.43 25.72 0.79
N THR A 138 6.15 26.64 1.71
CA THR A 138 7.10 27.69 2.10
C THR A 138 7.38 27.58 3.58
N LEU A 139 8.65 27.39 3.93
CA LEU A 139 9.10 27.44 5.32
C LEU A 139 9.28 28.90 5.72
N VAL A 140 8.46 29.35 6.67
CA VAL A 140 8.53 30.67 7.32
C VAL A 140 8.99 30.46 8.77
N ARG A 141 9.68 31.45 9.35
CA ARG A 141 10.12 31.46 10.75
C ARG A 141 9.31 32.45 11.56
#